data_AF-A0A957M725-F1
#
_entry.id   AF-A0A957M725-F1
#
_cell.length_a   1.000
_cell.length_b   1.000
_cell.length_c   1.000
_cell.angle_alpha   90.00
_cell.angle_beta   90.00
_cell.angle_gamma   90.00
#
_symmetry.space_group_name_H-M   'P 1'
#
loop_
_entity.id
_entity.type
_entity.pdbx_description
1 polymer ?
#
loop_
_entity_poly.entity_id
_entity_poly.type
_entity_poly.pdbx_seq_one_letter_code
_entity_poly.pdbx_strand_id
1 'polypeptide(L)'
;QIALLFKPFSQADSRLNRNYDGAGLGLALVSRLTELHGGSIGVCSVVGQGSEFTIVLPLQHWPDSQEEPAASAEREAQPGGSVASALGRRPRILLAEDSPASIEITLAFLDSAEYEVHVVQNGEQAVLA
;
A
#
# COMPACT_ATOMS: atom_id res chain seq x y z
N GLN A 1 -25.15 -12.86 -12.88
CA GLN A 1 -24.66 -12.12 -11.69
C GLN A 1 -23.13 -12.16 -11.57
N ILE A 2 -22.44 -13.28 -11.84
CA ILE A 2 -20.96 -13.37 -11.76
C ILE A 2 -20.21 -12.27 -12.53
N ALA A 3 -20.62 -11.98 -13.78
CA ALA A 3 -19.97 -10.95 -14.60
C ALA A 3 -20.08 -9.51 -14.06
N LEU A 4 -20.96 -9.26 -13.08
CA LEU A 4 -21.10 -7.95 -12.44
C LEU A 4 -20.22 -7.82 -11.19
N LEU A 5 -19.77 -8.94 -10.61
CA LEU A 5 -19.18 -9.02 -9.27
C LEU A 5 -17.86 -8.23 -9.11
N PHE A 6 -17.14 -8.00 -10.21
CA PHE A 6 -15.92 -7.20 -10.24
C PHE A 6 -16.16 -5.74 -10.67
N LYS A 7 -17.41 -5.34 -10.90
CA LYS A 7 -17.75 -3.95 -11.24
C LYS A 7 -17.89 -3.11 -9.95
N PRO A 8 -17.33 -1.90 -9.91
CA PRO A 8 -17.56 -0.97 -8.81
C PRO A 8 -19.06 -0.75 -8.57
N PHE A 9 -19.45 -0.64 -7.30
CA PHE A 9 -20.83 -0.35 -6.89
C PHE A 9 -21.86 -1.38 -7.34
N SER A 10 -21.42 -2.59 -7.71
CA SER A 10 -22.32 -3.69 -8.01
C SER A 10 -22.71 -4.44 -6.72
N GLN A 11 -24.01 -4.62 -6.53
CA GLN A 11 -24.58 -5.40 -5.43
C GLN A 11 -25.61 -6.38 -6.01
N ALA A 12 -25.66 -7.60 -5.45
CA ALA A 12 -26.43 -8.70 -6.03
C ALA A 12 -27.96 -8.47 -6.00
N ASP A 13 -28.47 -7.72 -5.00
CA ASP A 13 -29.86 -7.29 -4.92
C ASP A 13 -29.99 -6.05 -4.03
N SER A 14 -30.62 -4.99 -4.54
CA SER A 14 -30.94 -3.76 -3.79
C SER A 14 -31.92 -3.97 -2.64
N ARG A 15 -32.58 -5.14 -2.54
CA ARG A 15 -33.43 -5.54 -1.41
C ARG A 15 -32.64 -6.06 -0.20
N LEU A 16 -31.37 -6.44 -0.38
CA LEU A 16 -30.45 -6.87 0.67
C LEU A 16 -29.68 -5.69 1.32
N ASN A 17 -29.86 -4.46 0.82
CA ASN A 17 -29.23 -3.23 1.33
C ASN A 17 -29.46 -2.93 2.82
N ARG A 18 -30.37 -3.66 3.50
CA ARG A 18 -30.60 -3.49 4.93
C ARG A 18 -29.73 -4.38 5.82
N ASN A 19 -29.09 -5.42 5.26
CA ASN A 19 -28.43 -6.44 6.09
C ASN A 19 -26.91 -6.57 5.86
N TYR A 20 -26.35 -5.99 4.80
CA TYR A 20 -24.92 -6.06 4.51
C TYR A 20 -24.36 -4.67 4.16
N ASP A 21 -23.53 -4.15 5.05
CA ASP A 21 -22.77 -2.91 4.82
C ASP A 21 -21.68 -3.13 3.77
N GLY A 22 -21.50 -2.15 2.88
CA GLY A 22 -20.38 -2.11 1.94
C GLY A 22 -20.76 -1.56 0.56
N ALA A 23 -20.01 -0.58 0.07
CA ALA A 23 -20.25 0.12 -1.20
C ALA A 23 -20.05 -0.73 -2.47
N GLY A 24 -19.85 -2.05 -2.37
CA GLY A 24 -19.60 -2.92 -3.52
C GLY A 24 -18.25 -2.65 -4.21
N LEU A 25 -17.27 -2.12 -3.47
CA LEU A 25 -15.95 -1.77 -4.01
C LEU A 25 -14.88 -2.85 -3.80
N GLY A 26 -15.02 -3.71 -2.79
CA GLY A 26 -13.95 -4.64 -2.39
C GLY A 26 -13.44 -5.52 -3.53
N LEU A 27 -14.33 -6.22 -4.23
CA LEU A 27 -13.95 -7.11 -5.33
C LEU A 27 -13.48 -6.36 -6.59
N ALA A 28 -14.02 -5.16 -6.81
CA ALA A 28 -13.52 -4.28 -7.88
C ALA A 28 -12.08 -3.83 -7.60
N LEU A 29 -11.75 -3.51 -6.35
CA LEU A 29 -10.39 -3.17 -5.93
C LEU A 29 -9.46 -4.38 -6.05
N VAL A 30 -9.89 -5.56 -5.61
CA VAL A 30 -9.09 -6.79 -5.75
C VAL A 30 -8.80 -7.07 -7.22
N SER A 31 -9.80 -7.02 -8.12
CA SER A 31 -9.59 -7.21 -9.56
C SER A 31 -8.56 -6.22 -10.10
N ARG A 32 -8.70 -4.94 -9.74
CA ARG A 32 -7.80 -3.89 -10.21
C ARG A 32 -6.38 -4.09 -9.72
N LEU A 33 -6.21 -4.44 -8.44
CA LEU A 33 -4.90 -4.70 -7.85
C LEU A 33 -4.26 -5.93 -8.51
N THR A 34 -5.00 -7.01 -8.69
CA THR A 34 -4.50 -8.22 -9.37
C THR A 34 -4.05 -7.92 -10.80
N GLU A 35 -4.83 -7.16 -11.57
CA GLU A 35 -4.47 -6.71 -12.93
C GLU A 35 -3.22 -5.83 -12.94
N LEU A 36 -3.08 -4.91 -11.97
CA LEU A 36 -1.89 -4.05 -11.86
C LEU A 36 -0.62 -4.85 -11.57
N HIS A 37 -0.73 -5.97 -10.87
CA HIS A 37 0.37 -6.91 -10.68
C HIS A 37 0.59 -7.83 -11.89
N GLY A 38 -0.10 -7.60 -13.02
CA GLY A 38 -0.01 -8.44 -14.23
C GLY A 38 -0.63 -9.83 -14.08
N GLY A 39 -1.49 -10.01 -13.07
CA GLY A 39 -2.16 -11.25 -12.77
C GLY A 39 -3.58 -11.34 -13.33
N SER A 40 -4.33 -12.34 -12.87
CA SER A 40 -5.74 -12.53 -13.19
C SER A 40 -6.54 -13.02 -11.98
N ILE A 41 -7.84 -12.73 -11.98
CA ILE A 41 -8.79 -13.18 -10.96
C ILE A 41 -9.97 -13.92 -11.62
N GLY A 42 -10.44 -14.98 -10.98
CA GLY A 42 -11.59 -15.77 -11.40
C GLY A 42 -12.48 -16.18 -10.23
N VAL A 43 -13.70 -16.62 -10.55
CA VAL A 43 -14.65 -17.14 -9.57
C VAL A 43 -15.45 -18.31 -10.13
N CYS A 44 -15.57 -19.38 -9.35
CA CYS A 44 -16.42 -20.53 -9.60
C CYS A 44 -17.43 -20.63 -8.46
N SER A 45 -18.72 -20.63 -8.75
CA SER A 45 -19.77 -20.62 -7.72
C SER A 45 -20.94 -21.50 -8.11
N VAL A 46 -21.42 -22.30 -7.14
CA VAL A 46 -22.62 -23.11 -7.28
C VAL A 46 -23.50 -22.87 -6.07
N VAL A 47 -24.77 -22.49 -6.31
CA VAL A 47 -25.74 -22.19 -5.25
C VAL A 47 -25.86 -23.39 -4.31
N GLY A 48 -25.73 -23.14 -3.01
CA GLY A 48 -25.80 -24.17 -1.97
C GLY A 48 -24.52 -25.01 -1.79
N GLN A 49 -23.49 -24.81 -2.63
CA GLN A 49 -22.19 -25.49 -2.49
C GLN A 49 -21.04 -24.52 -2.14
N GLY A 50 -21.26 -23.22 -2.35
CA GLY A 50 -20.29 -22.18 -2.01
C GLY A 50 -19.69 -21.51 -3.25
N SER A 51 -18.67 -20.69 -3.02
CA SER A 51 -17.94 -19.97 -4.05
C SER A 51 -16.45 -20.07 -3.81
N GLU A 52 -15.69 -20.31 -4.88
CA GLU A 52 -14.24 -20.33 -4.92
C GLU A 52 -13.75 -19.13 -5.73
N PHE A 53 -12.82 -18.37 -5.15
CA PHE A 53 -12.15 -17.25 -5.80
C PHE A 53 -10.69 -17.61 -6.01
N THR A 54 -10.20 -17.41 -7.23
CA THR A 54 -8.82 -17.75 -7.60
C THR A 54 -8.11 -16.50 -8.07
N ILE A 55 -6.94 -16.22 -7.49
CA ILE A 55 -6.04 -15.15 -7.91
C ILE A 55 -4.74 -15.80 -8.41
N VAL A 56 -4.30 -15.40 -9.59
CA VAL A 56 -3.03 -15.84 -10.20
C VAL A 56 -2.16 -14.60 -10.37
N LEU A 57 -0.97 -14.61 -9.78
CA LEU A 57 0.00 -13.51 -9.89
C LEU A 57 1.30 -14.03 -10.52
N PRO A 58 1.93 -13.27 -11.43
CA PRO A 58 3.27 -13.59 -11.88
C PRO A 58 4.25 -13.39 -10.73
N LEU A 59 5.05 -14.42 -10.43
CA LEU A 59 6.16 -14.28 -9.49
C LEU A 59 7.34 -13.67 -10.24
N GLN A 60 7.64 -12.40 -9.95
CA GLN A 60 8.93 -11.86 -10.29
C GLN A 60 9.94 -12.35 -9.27
N HIS A 61 10.87 -13.18 -9.73
CA HIS A 61 12.03 -13.55 -8.93
C HIS A 61 12.87 -12.28 -8.76
N TRP A 62 12.76 -11.64 -7.60
CA TRP A 62 13.74 -10.66 -7.20
C TRP A 62 15.01 -11.45 -6.92
N PRO A 63 16.11 -11.24 -7.67
CA PRO A 63 17.36 -11.87 -7.27
C PRO A 63 17.61 -11.46 -5.83
N ASP A 64 17.84 -12.44 -4.94
CA ASP A 64 18.32 -12.17 -3.60
C ASP A 64 19.37 -11.09 -3.74
N SER A 65 19.11 -9.95 -3.09
CA SER A 65 19.95 -8.76 -3.11
C SER A 65 21.38 -9.23 -3.13
N GLN A 66 22.06 -9.02 -4.26
CA GLN A 66 23.46 -9.40 -4.38
C GLN A 66 24.14 -8.87 -3.14
N GLU A 67 24.80 -9.76 -2.40
CA GLU A 67 25.75 -9.39 -1.36
C GLU A 67 26.52 -8.18 -1.89
N GLU A 68 26.35 -7.03 -1.23
CA GLU A 68 27.11 -5.84 -1.58
C GLU A 68 28.59 -6.25 -1.60
N PRO A 69 29.30 -6.11 -2.74
CA PRO A 69 30.74 -6.22 -2.69
C PRO A 69 31.21 -5.04 -1.86
N ALA A 70 31.71 -5.32 -0.66
CA ALA A 70 32.45 -4.37 0.12
C ALA A 70 33.57 -3.77 -0.78
N ALA A 71 33.56 -2.44 -0.92
CA ALA A 71 34.45 -1.60 -1.71
C ALA A 71 34.21 -1.67 -3.24
N SER A 72 33.82 -0.58 -3.89
CA SER A 72 34.66 0.62 -4.00
C SER A 72 33.84 1.89 -4.19
N ALA A 73 34.37 2.97 -3.64
CA ALA A 73 33.91 4.34 -3.75
C ALA A 73 33.69 4.80 -5.20
N GLU A 74 32.94 5.91 -5.34
CA GLU A 74 32.83 6.75 -6.54
C GLU A 74 31.82 6.28 -7.60
N ARG A 75 30.53 6.31 -7.25
CA ARG A 75 29.51 6.74 -8.22
C ARG A 75 28.73 7.91 -7.63
N GLU A 76 28.97 9.05 -8.25
CA GLU A 76 28.37 10.35 -8.01
C GLU A 76 26.84 10.27 -8.02
N ALA A 77 26.25 10.05 -6.86
CA ALA A 77 24.88 10.47 -6.61
C ALA A 77 24.90 12.00 -6.53
N GLN A 78 24.43 12.64 -7.61
CA GLN A 78 24.16 14.07 -7.62
C GLN A 78 23.34 14.44 -6.38
N PRO A 79 23.88 15.27 -5.48
CA PRO A 79 23.17 15.66 -4.29
C PRO A 79 22.18 16.75 -4.72
N GLY A 80 20.91 16.38 -4.85
CA GLY A 80 19.84 17.29 -4.45
C GLY A 80 20.05 17.56 -2.95
N GLY A 81 20.85 18.58 -2.66
CA GLY A 81 21.60 18.70 -1.42
C GLY A 81 20.74 18.62 -0.16
N SER A 82 20.94 17.56 0.62
CA SER A 82 20.65 17.63 2.04
C SER A 82 21.78 18.37 2.72
N VAL A 83 21.60 19.67 2.87
CA VAL A 83 22.34 20.53 3.81
C VAL A 83 22.41 19.94 5.23
N ALA A 84 21.54 18.97 5.58
CA ALA A 84 21.52 18.32 6.90
C ALA A 84 22.71 17.37 7.14
N SER A 85 23.22 16.69 6.10
CA SER A 85 24.35 15.76 6.25
C SER A 85 25.65 16.48 6.63
N ALA A 86 25.85 17.71 6.13
CA ALA A 86 27.02 18.53 6.45
C ALA A 86 27.02 19.09 7.90
N LEU A 87 25.88 19.04 8.60
CA LEU A 87 25.69 19.63 9.93
C LEU A 87 25.62 18.59 11.07
N GLY A 88 25.78 17.30 10.78
CA GLY A 88 25.68 16.23 11.78
C GLY A 88 24.29 16.11 12.42
N ARG A 89 23.23 16.51 11.70
CA ARG A 89 21.84 16.49 12.20
C ARG A 89 21.03 15.40 11.54
N ARG A 90 20.25 14.68 12.34
CA ARG A 90 19.26 13.71 11.86
C ARG A 90 18.24 14.42 10.96
N PRO A 91 17.97 13.91 9.74
CA PRO A 91 16.94 14.47 8.88
C PRO A 91 15.55 14.38 9.55
N ARG A 92 14.78 15.47 9.48
CA ARG A 92 13.47 15.59 10.13
C ARG A 92 12.34 15.33 9.14
N ILE A 93 11.33 14.57 9.56
CA ILE A 93 10.12 14.27 8.77
C ILE A 93 8.89 14.70 9.59
N LEU A 94 7.96 15.40 8.95
CA LEU A 94 6.63 15.67 9.50
C LEU A 94 5.63 14.68 8.88
N LEU A 95 5.03 13.81 9.69
CA LEU A 95 4.03 12.83 9.26
C LEU A 95 2.62 13.32 9.64
N ALA A 96 1.79 13.62 8.64
CA ALA A 96 0.39 13.98 8.83
C ALA A 96 -0.52 12.78 8.56
N GLU A 97 -0.95 12.10 9.62
CA GLU A 97 -1.73 10.85 9.55
C GLU A 97 -2.68 10.74 10.75
N ASP A 98 -3.95 10.42 10.51
CA ASP A 98 -5.01 10.39 11.52
C ASP A 98 -5.36 8.97 11.99
N SER A 99 -4.91 7.94 11.27
CA SER A 99 -5.08 6.54 11.60
C SER A 99 -3.91 6.01 12.45
N PRO A 100 -4.14 5.57 13.70
CA PRO A 100 -3.08 5.01 14.55
C PRO A 100 -2.35 3.82 13.92
N ALA A 101 -3.07 2.96 13.20
CA ALA A 101 -2.48 1.81 12.51
C ALA A 101 -1.55 2.24 11.35
N SER A 102 -1.93 3.29 10.61
CA SER A 102 -1.11 3.82 9.53
C SER A 102 0.14 4.51 10.07
N ILE A 103 0.04 5.22 11.20
CA ILE A 103 1.19 5.82 11.90
C ILE A 103 2.20 4.73 12.28
N GLU A 104 1.75 3.65 12.93
CA GLU A 104 2.60 2.57 13.39
C GLU A 104 3.40 1.93 12.24
N ILE A 105 2.72 1.59 11.14
CA ILE A 105 3.35 1.01 9.94
C ILE A 105 4.38 1.99 9.34
N THR A 106 4.02 3.28 9.26
CA THR A 106 4.90 4.30 8.67
C THR A 106 6.14 4.53 9.53
N LEU A 107 6.00 4.56 10.85
CA LEU A 107 7.13 4.69 11.76
C LEU A 107 8.06 3.48 11.69
N ALA A 108 7.51 2.27 11.63
CA ALA A 108 8.31 1.05 11.45
C ALA A 108 9.13 1.07 10.15
N PHE A 109 8.60 1.68 9.09
CA PHE A 109 9.32 1.86 7.83
C PHE A 109 10.41 2.94 7.92
N LEU A 110 10.16 4.03 8.64
CA LEU A 110 11.09 5.16 8.75
C LEU A 110 12.22 4.96 9.78
N ASP A 111 12.12 3.95 10.64
CA ASP A 111 13.11 3.66 11.68
C ASP A 111 14.50 3.32 11.10
N SER A 112 14.57 2.79 9.87
CA SER A 112 15.79 2.28 9.26
C SER A 112 16.87 3.31 8.92
N ALA A 113 16.57 4.61 8.97
CA ALA A 113 17.45 5.68 8.47
C ALA A 113 17.65 6.84 9.46
N GLU A 114 17.44 6.59 10.76
CA GLU A 114 17.69 7.55 11.84
C GLU A 114 16.96 8.89 11.68
N TYR A 115 15.79 8.89 11.03
CA TYR A 115 14.96 10.10 10.90
C TYR A 115 14.41 10.54 12.26
N GLU A 116 14.32 11.84 12.49
CA GLU A 116 13.51 12.42 13.57
C GLU A 116 12.11 12.68 13.01
N VAL A 117 11.12 11.88 13.41
CA VAL A 117 9.74 11.99 12.90
C VAL A 117 8.85 12.71 13.91
N HIS A 118 8.20 13.78 13.48
CA HIS A 118 7.15 14.46 14.24
C HIS A 118 5.79 14.13 13.62
N VAL A 119 4.88 13.57 14.42
CA VAL A 119 3.56 13.13 13.93
C VAL A 119 2.49 14.15 14.29
N VAL A 120 1.64 14.47 13.33
CA VAL A 120 0.46 15.33 13.47
C VAL A 120 -0.76 14.60 12.92
N GLN A 121 -1.94 14.89 13.46
CA GLN A 121 -3.16 14.12 13.18
C GLN A 121 -4.01 14.70 12.05
N ASN A 122 -3.67 15.87 11.52
CA ASN A 122 -4.43 16.49 10.43
C ASN A 122 -3.62 17.57 9.72
N GLY A 123 -4.20 18.11 8.64
CA GLY A 123 -3.57 19.16 7.83
C GLY A 123 -3.40 20.50 8.55
N GLU A 124 -4.30 20.87 9.46
CA GLU A 124 -4.17 22.12 10.22
C GLU A 124 -2.94 22.07 11.15
N GLN A 125 -2.79 20.97 11.90
CA GLN A 125 -1.62 20.72 12.73
C GLN A 125 -0.34 20.64 11.89
N ALA A 126 -0.40 20.09 10.66
CA ALA A 126 0.76 20.00 9.78
C ALA A 126 1.26 21.37 9.29
N VAL A 127 0.37 22.32 9.03
CA VAL A 127 0.75 23.68 8.62
C VAL A 127 1.34 24.49 9.79
N LEU A 128 0.97 24.15 11.02
CA LEU A 128 1.42 24.83 12.24
C LEU A 128 2.71 24.26 12.86
N ALA A 129 3.17 23.10 12.40
CA ALA A 129 4.31 22.36 12.96
C ALA A 129 5.67 22.79 12.38
#